data_AF-A0A918ZI60-F1
#
_entry.id   AF-A0A918ZI60-F1
#
_cell.length_a   1.000
_cell.length_b   1.000
_cell.length_c   1.000
_cell.angle_alpha   90.00
_cell.angle_beta   90.00
_cell.angle_gamma   90.00
#
_symmetry.space_group_name_H-M   'P 1'
#
loop_
_entity.id
_entity.type
_entity.pdbx_description
1 polymer ?
#
loop_
_entity_poly.entity_id
_entity_poly.type
_entity_poly.pdbx_seq_one_letter_code
_entity_poly.pdbx_strand_id
1 'polypeptide(L)'
;MRMPGANTRQRGIRAVASTALGLLMVGGAATQAQADSTRSLQWHLDAMHAEEMWRTSTGKGITVAVIDSGVDPTNPDLKGQVLDGKDLAPPKSAGDEHTDYDGHGTGMAGLIAGTGAYGGGKGAFGLAPGAKVLPVRVPSENEDALGFGRPAYFSKAIRYAADQHAQVINISMVSSIGTPELTAAVKYALDRGSLIFAGVGNNAEKGNPVLYPAGTPGVVGVAAVGKNLRRSSFSEYGSQVDVAAPGEDMVHACGGKTGLCRTDGTSDATALASASAALIWSEHPTWTNNQVLRVMLNTIGAPTNGAKRNDSIGYGIVRPRIALQNPGDPGPADVYPLPDLAAAESTAPAEPSSSPSGKDSGAAQDQGVAAGVSSEDSGGDGMLWIGLGAGAVVVVGGAVAAAVVARRRRSGGKKRSREDAVAAASHYLNTTAYPEKAGSVIVFPDSGIDFAYGWTFRFDFREHMETGDPTKAPFSAAIVVPHSGASPHTPPTHLPVAQYMEMCASGTWPPVQTR
;
A
#
# COMPACT_ATOMS: atom_id res chain seq x y z
N MET A 1 -72.52 78.20 -39.77
CA MET A 1 -71.20 78.75 -39.40
C MET A 1 -70.83 78.18 -38.03
N ARG A 2 -69.63 77.61 -37.88
CA ARG A 2 -69.25 76.62 -36.85
C ARG A 2 -69.18 77.15 -35.41
N MET A 3 -69.80 76.38 -34.50
CA MET A 3 -69.51 76.02 -33.09
C MET A 3 -70.82 75.43 -32.50
N PRO A 4 -70.87 74.63 -31.40
CA PRO A 4 -69.84 73.90 -30.65
C PRO A 4 -70.22 72.40 -30.35
N GLY A 5 -69.38 71.67 -29.63
CA GLY A 5 -69.73 70.37 -29.03
C GLY A 5 -68.60 69.80 -28.17
N ALA A 6 -68.78 69.85 -26.85
CA ALA A 6 -67.79 69.56 -25.81
C ALA A 6 -67.78 68.09 -25.33
N ASN A 7 -66.81 67.83 -24.43
CA ASN A 7 -66.65 66.71 -23.46
C ASN A 7 -65.91 65.44 -23.96
N THR A 8 -64.93 64.85 -23.24
CA THR A 8 -64.70 64.83 -21.78
C THR A 8 -63.28 64.30 -21.41
N ARG A 9 -62.68 64.89 -20.35
CA ARG A 9 -61.84 64.35 -19.22
C ARG A 9 -60.57 63.50 -19.53
N GLN A 10 -59.43 63.63 -18.82
CA GLN A 10 -59.21 63.91 -17.38
C GLN A 10 -57.74 64.36 -17.08
N ARG A 11 -57.56 65.40 -16.24
CA ARG A 11 -56.38 65.75 -15.40
C ARG A 11 -56.76 65.37 -13.94
N GLY A 12 -55.92 65.21 -12.91
CA GLY A 12 -54.55 65.61 -12.54
C GLY A 12 -54.29 65.14 -11.07
N ILE A 13 -53.08 64.73 -10.70
CA ILE A 13 -52.04 65.44 -9.88
C ILE A 13 -52.44 65.82 -8.43
N ARG A 14 -51.63 65.33 -7.45
CA ARG A 14 -51.02 65.97 -6.23
C ARG A 14 -50.96 64.95 -5.06
N ALA A 15 -49.99 64.87 -4.14
CA ALA A 15 -48.81 65.66 -3.77
C ALA A 15 -47.86 64.83 -2.85
N VAL A 16 -46.70 65.43 -2.59
CA VAL A 16 -45.49 65.03 -1.84
C VAL A 16 -45.66 64.95 -0.31
N ALA A 17 -44.86 64.12 0.36
CA ALA A 17 -44.34 64.40 1.71
C ALA A 17 -42.90 63.87 1.87
N SER A 18 -42.00 64.73 2.36
CA SER A 18 -40.57 64.50 2.58
C SER A 18 -40.28 64.19 4.06
N THR A 19 -39.25 63.39 4.36
CA THR A 19 -38.38 63.61 5.52
C THR A 19 -37.06 62.86 5.36
N ALA A 20 -35.96 63.59 5.50
CA ALA A 20 -34.59 63.11 5.46
C ALA A 20 -34.15 62.60 6.85
N LEU A 21 -33.39 61.51 6.91
CA LEU A 21 -32.51 61.23 8.05
C LEU A 21 -31.34 60.31 7.64
N GLY A 22 -30.12 60.84 7.77
CA GLY A 22 -28.95 60.07 8.20
C GLY A 22 -28.13 59.32 7.14
N LEU A 23 -27.18 60.02 6.51
CA LEU A 23 -25.89 59.41 6.17
C LEU A 23 -25.19 58.99 7.48
N LEU A 24 -25.01 57.69 7.70
CA LEU A 24 -24.07 57.14 8.67
C LEU A 24 -23.41 55.91 8.08
N MET A 25 -22.15 56.12 7.70
CA MET A 25 -21.06 55.17 7.48
C MET A 25 -21.32 53.75 8.02
N VAL A 26 -21.49 52.79 7.12
CA VAL A 26 -20.71 51.55 7.18
C VAL A 26 -20.22 51.28 5.78
N GLY A 27 -19.08 51.89 5.46
CA GLY A 27 -18.13 51.25 4.55
C GLY A 27 -17.76 49.91 5.19
N GLY A 28 -18.62 48.92 5.01
CA GLY A 28 -18.18 47.55 5.13
C GLY A 28 -17.19 47.41 4.02
N ALA A 29 -15.90 47.36 4.37
CA ALA A 29 -15.01 46.52 3.60
C ALA A 29 -15.79 45.21 3.46
N ALA A 30 -16.34 44.96 2.27
CA ALA A 30 -16.54 43.60 1.86
C ALA A 30 -15.12 43.06 1.97
N THR A 31 -14.82 42.41 3.10
CA THR A 31 -13.84 41.37 3.12
C THR A 31 -14.29 40.51 1.97
N GLN A 32 -13.63 40.63 0.82
CA GLN A 32 -13.70 39.57 -0.16
C GLN A 32 -13.38 38.36 0.68
N ALA A 33 -14.37 37.49 0.87
CA ALA A 33 -14.12 36.16 1.39
C ALA A 33 -13.08 35.63 0.41
N GLN A 34 -11.81 35.70 0.80
CA GLN A 34 -10.70 35.20 0.03
C GLN A 34 -11.02 33.72 -0.02
N ALA A 35 -11.59 33.26 -1.12
CA ALA A 35 -11.90 31.85 -1.27
C ALA A 35 -10.57 31.13 -1.08
N ASP A 36 -10.45 30.40 0.03
CA ASP A 36 -9.23 29.71 0.43
C ASP A 36 -8.76 28.87 -0.76
N SER A 37 -7.56 29.18 -1.26
CA SER A 37 -6.94 28.35 -2.31
C SER A 37 -6.73 26.94 -1.76
N THR A 38 -6.75 25.92 -2.60
CA THR A 38 -6.42 24.55 -2.15
C THR A 38 -5.08 24.52 -1.40
N ARG A 39 -4.11 25.31 -1.86
CA ARG A 39 -2.81 25.48 -1.21
C ARG A 39 -2.88 25.83 0.29
N SER A 40 -3.89 26.59 0.73
CA SER A 40 -4.02 26.97 2.15
C SER A 40 -4.49 25.81 3.05
N LEU A 41 -4.95 24.70 2.46
CA LEU A 41 -5.29 23.46 3.17
C LEU A 41 -4.08 22.51 3.30
N GLN A 42 -2.99 22.76 2.57
CA GLN A 42 -1.83 21.86 2.48
C GLN A 42 -0.79 22.15 3.57
N TRP A 43 -1.16 21.87 4.82
CA TRP A 43 -0.32 22.15 6.00
C TRP A 43 1.12 21.61 5.89
N HIS A 44 1.30 20.46 5.22
CA HIS A 44 2.59 19.80 5.07
C HIS A 44 3.57 20.66 4.25
N LEU A 45 3.10 21.41 3.25
CA LEU A 45 3.93 22.33 2.48
C LEU A 45 4.37 23.54 3.31
N ASP A 46 3.52 23.99 4.25
CA ASP A 46 3.89 25.05 5.20
C ASP A 46 4.94 24.54 6.19
N ALA A 47 4.71 23.36 6.77
CA ALA A 47 5.63 22.73 7.71
C ALA A 47 7.01 22.42 7.10
N MET A 48 7.04 22.11 5.79
CA MET A 48 8.28 21.87 5.05
C MET A 48 8.93 23.15 4.50
N HIS A 49 8.27 24.31 4.60
CA HIS A 49 8.70 25.58 3.99
C HIS A 49 8.83 25.52 2.46
N ALA A 50 7.83 24.94 1.77
CA ALA A 50 7.87 24.69 0.33
C ALA A 50 8.10 25.95 -0.52
N GLU A 51 7.46 27.07 -0.19
CA GLU A 51 7.62 28.33 -0.94
C GLU A 51 9.05 28.88 -0.90
N GLU A 52 9.76 28.66 0.21
CA GLU A 52 11.18 29.02 0.32
C GLU A 52 12.04 28.08 -0.53
N MET A 53 11.75 26.77 -0.49
CA MET A 53 12.48 25.76 -1.27
C MET A 53 12.32 25.97 -2.78
N TRP A 54 11.12 26.30 -3.27
CA TRP A 54 10.85 26.49 -4.69
C TRP A 54 11.60 27.66 -5.33
N ARG A 55 12.14 28.58 -4.53
CA ARG A 55 13.05 29.63 -5.02
C ARG A 55 14.43 29.08 -5.40
N THR A 56 14.79 27.93 -4.85
CA THR A 56 16.06 27.24 -5.10
C THR A 56 15.85 26.11 -6.10
N SER A 57 14.95 25.17 -5.77
CA SER A 57 14.69 24.00 -6.60
C SER A 57 13.20 23.69 -6.64
N THR A 58 12.70 23.30 -7.82
CA THR A 58 11.36 22.75 -8.01
C THR A 58 11.39 21.27 -8.38
N GLY A 59 12.56 20.64 -8.42
CA GLY A 59 12.70 19.25 -8.91
C GLY A 59 12.82 19.15 -10.43
N LYS A 60 13.04 20.26 -11.13
CA LYS A 60 13.17 20.31 -12.59
C LYS A 60 14.29 19.39 -13.08
N GLY A 61 13.98 18.61 -14.12
CA GLY A 61 14.94 17.67 -14.73
C GLY A 61 15.04 16.32 -14.01
N ILE A 62 14.27 16.12 -12.95
CA ILE A 62 14.16 14.85 -12.25
C ILE A 62 12.87 14.14 -12.66
N THR A 63 13.01 12.86 -12.99
CA THR A 63 11.90 11.94 -13.23
C THR A 63 11.69 11.09 -12.00
N VAL A 64 10.45 11.11 -11.49
CA VAL A 64 9.97 10.26 -10.40
C VAL A 64 9.03 9.22 -10.99
N ALA A 65 9.43 7.95 -10.98
CA ALA A 65 8.53 6.85 -11.33
C ALA A 65 7.52 6.62 -10.20
N VAL A 66 6.24 6.56 -10.53
CA VAL A 66 5.15 6.29 -9.59
C VAL A 66 4.60 4.91 -9.93
N ILE A 67 5.02 3.90 -9.15
CA ILE A 67 4.54 2.51 -9.26
C ILE A 67 3.27 2.39 -8.41
N ASP A 68 2.10 2.46 -9.06
CA ASP A 68 0.82 2.65 -8.37
C ASP A 68 -0.38 2.23 -9.26
N SER A 69 -1.60 2.69 -8.96
CA SER A 69 -2.85 2.39 -9.68
C SER A 69 -3.00 3.04 -11.07
N GLY A 70 -1.98 3.77 -11.54
CA GLY A 70 -2.03 4.62 -12.73
C GLY A 70 -2.02 6.10 -12.37
N VAL A 71 -1.90 7.00 -13.34
CA VAL A 71 -1.92 8.45 -13.11
C VAL A 71 -2.73 9.16 -14.18
N ASP A 72 -3.84 9.79 -13.81
CA ASP A 72 -4.66 10.58 -14.72
C ASP A 72 -3.94 11.90 -15.12
N PRO A 73 -3.47 12.03 -16.37
CA PRO A 73 -2.78 13.23 -16.84
C PRO A 73 -3.75 14.40 -17.11
N THR A 74 -5.06 14.14 -17.12
CA THR A 74 -6.09 15.16 -17.33
C THR A 74 -6.40 15.95 -16.06
N ASN A 75 -5.88 15.50 -14.91
CA ASN A 75 -5.95 16.28 -13.69
C ASN A 75 -5.31 17.66 -13.92
N PRO A 76 -6.05 18.77 -13.69
CA PRO A 76 -5.58 20.11 -14.01
C PRO A 76 -4.34 20.53 -13.23
N ASP A 77 -4.09 19.96 -12.05
CA ASP A 77 -2.90 20.22 -11.26
C ASP A 77 -1.70 19.35 -11.69
N LEU A 78 -1.86 18.39 -12.59
CA LEU A 78 -0.76 17.57 -13.14
C LEU A 78 -0.43 17.89 -14.60
N LYS A 79 -1.03 18.96 -15.14
CA LYS A 79 -0.93 19.27 -16.56
C LYS A 79 0.53 19.42 -17.00
N GLY A 80 0.93 18.57 -17.94
CA GLY A 80 2.27 18.56 -18.51
C GLY A 80 3.34 17.91 -17.63
N GLN A 81 2.98 17.33 -16.49
CA GLN A 81 3.92 16.70 -15.54
C GLN A 81 4.02 15.20 -15.71
N VAL A 82 2.98 14.56 -16.24
CA VAL A 82 2.91 13.12 -16.43
C VAL A 82 3.50 12.75 -17.80
N LEU A 83 4.43 11.80 -17.82
CA LEU A 83 5.07 11.23 -19.01
C LEU A 83 4.32 9.99 -19.49
N ASP A 84 4.62 9.54 -20.71
CA ASP A 84 4.23 8.21 -21.17
C ASP A 84 4.94 7.13 -20.32
N GLY A 85 4.21 6.10 -19.95
CA GLY A 85 4.61 5.16 -18.92
C GLY A 85 4.40 3.71 -19.32
N LYS A 86 4.09 2.87 -18.32
CA LYS A 86 3.80 1.45 -18.57
C LYS A 86 2.64 0.94 -17.77
N ASP A 87 1.72 0.29 -18.45
CA ASP A 87 0.73 -0.57 -17.82
C ASP A 87 1.25 -2.01 -17.65
N LEU A 88 1.24 -2.48 -16.41
CA LEU A 88 1.51 -3.85 -16.00
C LEU A 88 0.29 -4.50 -15.34
N ALA A 89 -0.85 -3.80 -15.24
CA ALA A 89 -2.09 -4.40 -14.75
C ALA A 89 -2.57 -5.53 -15.68
N PRO A 90 -3.39 -6.47 -15.18
CA PRO A 90 -3.76 -7.64 -15.94
C PRO A 90 -4.64 -7.24 -17.14
N PRO A 91 -4.57 -7.94 -18.29
CA PRO A 91 -5.30 -7.56 -19.52
C PRO A 91 -6.83 -7.47 -19.40
N LYS A 92 -7.40 -7.97 -18.31
CA LYS A 92 -8.84 -7.89 -18.03
C LYS A 92 -9.26 -6.53 -17.45
N SER A 93 -8.29 -5.75 -16.97
CA SER A 93 -8.47 -4.39 -16.50
C SER A 93 -8.25 -3.44 -17.67
N ALA A 94 -9.33 -2.83 -18.16
CA ALA A 94 -9.24 -1.88 -19.25
C ALA A 94 -8.34 -0.68 -18.87
N GLY A 95 -7.80 0.01 -19.88
CA GLY A 95 -6.98 1.20 -19.70
C GLY A 95 -5.50 0.96 -19.99
N ASP A 96 -4.72 1.93 -19.54
CA ASP A 96 -3.29 2.10 -19.75
C ASP A 96 -2.65 2.71 -18.49
N GLU A 97 -1.39 3.13 -18.55
CA GLU A 97 -0.68 3.79 -17.46
C GLU A 97 -1.36 5.09 -16.98
N HIS A 98 -2.17 5.71 -17.83
CA HIS A 98 -2.90 6.94 -17.56
C HIS A 98 -4.28 6.70 -16.94
N THR A 99 -4.69 5.43 -16.86
CA THR A 99 -6.00 5.05 -16.37
C THR A 99 -5.92 4.68 -14.90
N ASP A 100 -6.35 5.61 -14.04
CA ASP A 100 -6.39 5.44 -12.59
C ASP A 100 -7.84 5.39 -12.08
N TYR A 101 -8.35 4.17 -11.87
CA TYR A 101 -9.71 3.96 -11.37
C TYR A 101 -9.85 4.19 -9.87
N ASP A 102 -8.75 4.06 -9.13
CA ASP A 102 -8.71 4.20 -7.67
C ASP A 102 -8.51 5.66 -7.26
N GLY A 103 -7.74 6.41 -8.05
CA GLY A 103 -7.36 7.79 -7.79
C GLY A 103 -6.11 7.92 -6.91
N HIS A 104 -5.60 6.83 -6.36
CA HIS A 104 -4.45 6.82 -5.44
C HIS A 104 -3.15 7.21 -6.15
N GLY A 105 -2.82 6.62 -7.29
CA GLY A 105 -1.62 6.96 -8.05
C GLY A 105 -1.63 8.41 -8.57
N THR A 106 -2.78 8.91 -9.01
CA THR A 106 -2.99 10.33 -9.33
C THR A 106 -2.77 11.21 -8.11
N GLY A 107 -3.21 10.76 -6.93
CA GLY A 107 -2.96 11.41 -5.65
C GLY A 107 -1.47 11.52 -5.31
N MET A 108 -0.74 10.41 -5.43
CA MET A 108 0.71 10.36 -5.19
C MET A 108 1.46 11.27 -6.16
N ALA A 109 1.10 11.22 -7.44
CA ALA A 109 1.64 12.13 -8.46
C ALA A 109 1.35 13.60 -8.11
N GLY A 110 0.15 13.90 -7.58
CA GLY A 110 -0.26 15.22 -7.09
C GLY A 110 0.63 15.73 -5.94
N LEU A 111 0.89 14.89 -4.94
CA LEU A 111 1.78 15.21 -3.82
C LEU A 111 3.24 15.41 -4.27
N ILE A 112 3.67 14.71 -5.33
CA ILE A 112 5.02 14.87 -5.88
C ILE A 112 5.13 16.13 -6.75
N ALA A 113 4.33 16.23 -7.80
CA ALA A 113 4.56 17.15 -8.93
C ALA A 113 3.37 18.08 -9.25
N GLY A 114 2.37 18.19 -8.37
CA GLY A 114 1.23 19.09 -8.55
C GLY A 114 1.67 20.54 -8.78
N THR A 115 1.19 21.17 -9.85
CA THR A 115 1.59 22.51 -10.27
C THR A 115 0.71 23.62 -9.70
N GLY A 116 -0.38 23.26 -9.00
CA GLY A 116 -1.38 24.20 -8.48
C GLY A 116 -2.13 24.99 -9.54
N ALA A 117 -2.11 24.55 -10.81
CA ALA A 117 -2.65 25.29 -11.93
C ALA A 117 -4.19 25.39 -11.91
N TYR A 118 -4.87 24.47 -11.23
CA TYR A 118 -6.32 24.48 -11.12
C TYR A 118 -6.85 25.81 -10.56
N GLY A 119 -8.03 26.23 -11.03
CA GLY A 119 -8.67 27.46 -10.55
C GLY A 119 -7.87 28.76 -10.81
N GLY A 120 -6.94 28.75 -11.76
CA GLY A 120 -6.09 29.91 -12.08
C GLY A 120 -4.95 30.11 -11.10
N GLY A 121 -4.26 29.02 -10.70
CA GLY A 121 -3.16 29.08 -9.72
C GLY A 121 -3.60 28.89 -8.27
N LYS A 122 -4.80 28.32 -8.05
CA LYS A 122 -5.40 28.10 -6.72
C LYS A 122 -5.57 26.59 -6.40
N GLY A 123 -4.95 25.74 -7.21
CA GLY A 123 -5.01 24.29 -7.10
C GLY A 123 -4.09 23.71 -6.03
N ALA A 124 -3.99 22.39 -6.01
CA ALA A 124 -3.07 21.67 -5.13
C ALA A 124 -1.66 21.70 -5.71
N PHE A 125 -0.69 22.01 -4.86
CA PHE A 125 0.73 21.89 -5.20
C PHE A 125 1.30 20.57 -4.68
N GLY A 126 2.21 19.98 -5.45
CA GLY A 126 3.13 18.96 -4.96
C GLY A 126 4.40 19.60 -4.41
N LEU A 127 5.21 18.81 -3.71
CA LEU A 127 6.44 19.32 -3.11
C LEU A 127 7.54 19.64 -4.15
N ALA A 128 7.59 18.90 -5.26
CA ALA A 128 8.52 19.07 -6.37
C ALA A 128 7.76 19.39 -7.68
N PRO A 129 7.13 20.58 -7.81
CA PRO A 129 6.22 20.94 -8.90
C PRO A 129 6.89 21.07 -10.28
N GLY A 130 8.21 20.92 -10.38
CA GLY A 130 9.00 20.90 -11.61
C GLY A 130 9.45 19.50 -12.04
N ALA A 131 9.28 18.48 -11.19
CA ALA A 131 9.61 17.09 -11.51
C ALA A 131 8.66 16.51 -12.56
N LYS A 132 9.09 15.47 -13.28
CA LYS A 132 8.23 14.68 -14.16
C LYS A 132 7.83 13.38 -13.50
N VAL A 133 6.59 12.95 -13.72
CA VAL A 133 6.05 11.69 -13.21
C VAL A 133 6.06 10.66 -14.33
N LEU A 134 6.75 9.55 -14.13
CA LEU A 134 6.68 8.37 -14.99
C LEU A 134 5.67 7.38 -14.39
N PRO A 135 4.44 7.27 -14.91
CA PRO A 135 3.44 6.38 -14.34
C PRO A 135 3.75 4.92 -14.69
N VAL A 136 3.71 4.05 -13.69
CA VAL A 136 3.81 2.60 -13.89
C VAL A 136 2.63 1.95 -13.19
N ARG A 137 1.58 1.64 -13.97
CA ARG A 137 0.36 1.04 -13.44
C ARG A 137 0.61 -0.42 -13.10
N VAL A 138 0.33 -0.82 -11.87
CA VAL A 138 0.34 -2.21 -11.41
C VAL A 138 -1.08 -2.61 -10.97
N PRO A 139 -1.40 -3.92 -10.84
CA PRO A 139 -2.73 -4.33 -10.43
C PRO A 139 -3.10 -3.71 -9.08
N SER A 140 -4.30 -3.14 -9.01
CA SER A 140 -4.88 -2.64 -7.75
C SER A 140 -5.11 -3.79 -6.76
N GLU A 141 -5.42 -3.44 -5.50
CA GLU A 141 -5.71 -4.45 -4.49
C GLU A 141 -6.90 -5.34 -4.88
N ASN A 142 -7.88 -4.82 -5.61
CA ASN A 142 -9.04 -5.60 -6.05
C ASN A 142 -8.72 -6.54 -7.22
N GLU A 143 -7.64 -6.25 -7.97
CA GLU A 143 -7.22 -7.01 -9.15
C GLU A 143 -6.17 -8.08 -8.82
N ASP A 144 -5.44 -7.90 -7.72
CA ASP A 144 -4.68 -8.93 -7.02
C ASP A 144 -5.09 -8.99 -5.54
N ALA A 145 -6.35 -9.38 -5.32
CA ALA A 145 -6.96 -9.48 -3.99
C ALA A 145 -6.25 -10.44 -3.04
N LEU A 146 -5.44 -11.35 -3.60
CA LEU A 146 -4.59 -12.27 -2.84
C LEU A 146 -3.18 -11.73 -2.57
N GLY A 147 -2.74 -10.71 -3.32
CA GLY A 147 -1.44 -10.07 -3.17
C GLY A 147 -0.23 -10.94 -3.56
N PHE A 148 -0.46 -12.12 -4.15
CA PHE A 148 0.59 -13.08 -4.51
C PHE A 148 1.33 -12.69 -5.80
N GLY A 149 0.67 -11.95 -6.69
CA GLY A 149 1.29 -11.46 -7.91
C GLY A 149 2.11 -10.18 -7.68
N ARG A 150 1.74 -9.37 -6.67
CA ARG A 150 2.35 -8.06 -6.39
C ARG A 150 3.88 -8.07 -6.39
N PRO A 151 4.60 -9.01 -5.74
CA PRO A 151 6.06 -8.98 -5.76
C PRO A 151 6.66 -9.09 -7.18
N ALA A 152 6.05 -9.89 -8.06
CA ALA A 152 6.49 -10.01 -9.44
C ALA A 152 6.16 -8.74 -10.26
N TYR A 153 5.01 -8.10 -10.01
CA TYR A 153 4.67 -6.81 -10.64
C TYR A 153 5.60 -5.70 -10.17
N PHE A 154 5.90 -5.60 -8.88
CA PHE A 154 6.89 -4.66 -8.34
C PHE A 154 8.27 -4.90 -8.96
N SER A 155 8.71 -6.15 -9.05
CA SER A 155 10.01 -6.49 -9.66
C SER A 155 10.12 -6.00 -11.11
N LYS A 156 9.07 -6.21 -11.91
CA LYS A 156 9.00 -5.73 -13.31
C LYS A 156 8.91 -4.21 -13.39
N ALA A 157 8.10 -3.59 -12.54
CA ALA A 157 7.90 -2.15 -12.49
C ALA A 157 9.18 -1.40 -12.10
N ILE A 158 9.90 -1.89 -11.07
CA ILE A 158 11.19 -1.33 -10.62
C ILE A 158 12.23 -1.39 -11.74
N ARG A 159 12.35 -2.55 -12.40
CA ARG A 159 13.26 -2.70 -13.54
C ARG A 159 12.91 -1.76 -14.69
N TYR A 160 11.63 -1.68 -15.06
CA TYR A 160 11.15 -0.76 -16.09
C TYR A 160 11.50 0.69 -15.75
N ALA A 161 11.21 1.15 -14.54
CA ALA A 161 11.51 2.51 -14.10
C ALA A 161 13.02 2.83 -14.19
N ALA A 162 13.88 1.90 -13.76
CA ALA A 162 15.33 2.04 -13.89
C ALA A 162 15.81 2.05 -15.35
N ASP A 163 15.19 1.24 -16.22
CA ASP A 163 15.48 1.22 -17.65
C ASP A 163 15.05 2.51 -18.36
N GLN A 164 14.00 3.18 -17.85
CA GLN A 164 13.60 4.52 -18.27
C GLN A 164 14.41 5.64 -17.61
N HIS A 165 15.47 5.31 -16.87
CA HIS A 165 16.35 6.27 -16.19
C HIS A 165 15.62 7.18 -15.18
N ALA A 166 14.54 6.69 -14.56
CA ALA A 166 13.91 7.42 -13.46
C ALA A 166 14.90 7.51 -12.29
N GLN A 167 15.24 8.74 -11.87
CA GLN A 167 16.18 8.93 -10.76
C GLN A 167 15.56 8.51 -9.42
N VAL A 168 14.25 8.69 -9.26
CA VAL A 168 13.52 8.32 -8.04
C VAL A 168 12.37 7.37 -8.40
N ILE A 169 12.19 6.32 -7.61
CA ILE A 169 11.10 5.35 -7.72
C ILE A 169 10.28 5.42 -6.44
N ASN A 170 9.03 5.88 -6.56
CA ASN A 170 8.04 5.92 -5.50
C ASN A 170 7.14 4.69 -5.58
N ILE A 171 7.08 3.91 -4.50
CA ILE A 171 6.20 2.74 -4.39
C ILE A 171 5.28 2.92 -3.18
N SER A 172 4.06 3.39 -3.45
CA SER A 172 3.04 3.63 -2.42
C SER A 172 2.06 2.45 -2.29
N MET A 173 2.53 1.25 -2.66
CA MET A 173 1.79 -0.01 -2.55
C MET A 173 2.63 -1.05 -1.80
N VAL A 174 1.94 -1.96 -1.13
CA VAL A 174 2.58 -2.94 -0.25
C VAL A 174 2.16 -4.38 -0.57
N SER A 175 3.03 -5.32 -0.23
CA SER A 175 2.76 -6.76 -0.19
C SER A 175 3.30 -7.34 1.12
N SER A 176 2.63 -8.37 1.64
CA SER A 176 3.12 -9.13 2.81
C SER A 176 4.24 -10.11 2.47
N ILE A 177 4.65 -10.18 1.20
CA ILE A 177 5.58 -11.19 0.68
C ILE A 177 6.79 -10.49 0.05
N GLY A 178 7.97 -10.74 0.62
CA GLY A 178 9.25 -10.45 0.00
C GLY A 178 9.71 -11.63 -0.85
N THR A 179 10.46 -11.36 -1.93
CA THR A 179 11.01 -12.42 -2.78
C THR A 179 12.46 -12.11 -3.19
N PRO A 180 13.27 -13.13 -3.53
CA PRO A 180 14.58 -12.93 -4.13
C PRO A 180 14.51 -12.14 -5.46
N GLU A 181 13.44 -12.32 -6.24
CA GLU A 181 13.21 -11.56 -7.47
C GLU A 181 13.06 -10.05 -7.20
N LEU A 182 12.30 -9.69 -6.16
CA LEU A 182 12.14 -8.31 -5.72
C LEU A 182 13.45 -7.71 -5.23
N THR A 183 14.22 -8.48 -4.45
CA THR A 183 15.57 -8.09 -3.99
C THR A 183 16.50 -7.84 -5.16
N ALA A 184 16.49 -8.71 -6.17
CA ALA A 184 17.30 -8.54 -7.38
C ALA A 184 16.87 -7.34 -8.22
N ALA A 185 15.56 -7.02 -8.28
CA ALA A 185 15.06 -5.84 -8.96
C ALA A 185 15.46 -4.53 -8.24
N VAL A 186 15.41 -4.51 -6.91
CA VAL A 186 15.90 -3.40 -6.10
C VAL A 186 17.39 -3.15 -6.36
N LYS A 187 18.22 -4.19 -6.26
CA LYS A 187 19.65 -4.08 -6.55
C LYS A 187 19.90 -3.55 -7.97
N TYR A 188 19.18 -4.09 -8.97
CA TYR A 188 19.29 -3.65 -10.36
C TYR A 188 19.02 -2.15 -10.52
N ALA A 189 17.96 -1.64 -9.89
CA ALA A 189 17.62 -0.21 -9.97
C ALA A 189 18.65 0.68 -9.25
N LEU A 190 19.16 0.26 -8.09
CA LEU A 190 20.24 0.98 -7.40
C LEU A 190 21.52 1.03 -8.23
N ASP A 191 21.92 -0.08 -8.85
CA ASP A 191 23.10 -0.17 -9.73
C ASP A 191 22.93 0.69 -11.00
N ARG A 192 21.69 0.92 -11.44
CA ARG A 192 21.34 1.82 -12.55
C ARG A 192 21.20 3.28 -12.12
N GLY A 193 21.46 3.60 -10.85
CA GLY A 193 21.49 4.95 -10.32
C GLY A 193 20.13 5.48 -9.88
N SER A 194 19.10 4.65 -9.70
CA SER A 194 17.82 5.05 -9.12
C SER A 194 17.87 5.00 -7.59
N LEU A 195 17.06 5.84 -6.92
CA LEU A 195 16.67 5.69 -5.51
C LEU A 195 15.26 5.14 -5.42
N ILE A 196 14.99 4.28 -4.42
CA ILE A 196 13.69 3.64 -4.24
C ILE A 196 13.15 3.99 -2.86
N PHE A 197 11.96 4.57 -2.80
CA PHE A 197 11.22 4.85 -1.58
C PHE A 197 9.94 4.02 -1.57
N ALA A 198 9.64 3.41 -0.42
CA ALA A 198 8.42 2.63 -0.25
C ALA A 198 7.77 2.86 1.11
N GLY A 199 6.43 2.89 1.13
CA GLY A 199 5.66 3.00 2.36
C GLY A 199 5.82 1.75 3.22
N VAL A 200 5.97 1.93 4.53
CA VAL A 200 6.12 0.79 5.46
C VAL A 200 4.81 0.06 5.77
N GLY A 201 3.66 0.67 5.43
CA GLY A 201 2.32 0.12 5.63
C GLY A 201 1.41 1.01 6.47
N ASN A 202 0.13 0.60 6.62
CA ASN A 202 -0.88 1.34 7.40
C ASN A 202 -1.66 0.47 8.43
N ASN A 203 -1.10 -0.67 8.84
CA ASN A 203 -1.72 -1.68 9.69
C ASN A 203 -0.96 -1.89 11.02
N ALA A 204 -0.24 -0.89 11.52
CA ALA A 204 0.46 -0.99 12.82
C ALA A 204 -0.45 -1.39 13.99
N GLU A 205 -1.67 -0.86 14.03
CA GLU A 205 -2.69 -1.22 15.04
C GLU A 205 -3.32 -2.61 14.80
N LYS A 206 -3.05 -3.20 13.64
CA LYS A 206 -3.58 -4.50 13.18
C LYS A 206 -2.46 -5.52 12.97
N GLY A 207 -1.48 -5.52 13.89
CA GLY A 207 -0.44 -6.54 13.96
C GLY A 207 0.95 -6.10 13.48
N ASN A 208 1.09 -4.88 12.93
CA ASN A 208 2.38 -4.30 12.55
C ASN A 208 3.27 -5.25 11.71
N PRO A 209 2.76 -5.76 10.57
CA PRO A 209 3.54 -6.67 9.74
C PRO A 209 4.73 -5.94 9.10
N VAL A 210 5.82 -6.66 8.84
CA VAL A 210 6.85 -6.18 7.91
C VAL A 210 6.32 -6.37 6.49
N LEU A 211 6.24 -5.27 5.74
CA LEU A 211 5.73 -5.25 4.37
C LEU A 211 6.81 -4.91 3.36
N TYR A 212 6.59 -5.33 2.13
CA TYR A 212 7.51 -5.19 1.01
C TYR A 212 6.89 -4.28 -0.06
N PRO A 213 7.68 -3.44 -0.74
CA PRO A 213 9.14 -3.51 -0.83
C PRO A 213 9.92 -2.81 0.30
N ALA A 214 9.31 -2.08 1.23
CA ALA A 214 10.01 -1.38 2.30
C ALA A 214 10.93 -2.26 3.17
N GLY A 215 10.57 -3.53 3.40
CA GLY A 215 11.43 -4.51 4.07
C GLY A 215 12.53 -5.13 3.21
N THR A 216 12.71 -4.70 1.96
CA THR A 216 13.74 -5.22 1.05
C THR A 216 15.02 -4.42 1.21
N PRO A 217 16.18 -5.06 1.45
CA PRO A 217 17.46 -4.35 1.55
C PRO A 217 17.72 -3.44 0.35
N GLY A 218 18.09 -2.18 0.61
CA GLY A 218 18.33 -1.16 -0.40
C GLY A 218 17.10 -0.31 -0.76
N VAL A 219 15.92 -0.61 -0.21
CA VAL A 219 14.74 0.26 -0.33
C VAL A 219 14.71 1.18 0.88
N VAL A 220 14.46 2.47 0.66
CA VAL A 220 14.26 3.42 1.77
C VAL A 220 12.82 3.30 2.27
N GLY A 221 12.64 2.71 3.45
CA GLY A 221 11.33 2.55 4.08
C GLY A 221 10.85 3.85 4.73
N VAL A 222 9.64 4.30 4.36
CA VAL A 222 9.07 5.59 4.77
C VAL A 222 7.87 5.42 5.69
N ALA A 223 7.99 5.91 6.92
CA ALA A 223 6.90 6.01 7.90
C ALA A 223 6.14 7.35 7.80
N ALA A 224 4.91 7.37 8.31
CA ALA A 224 4.07 8.56 8.32
C ALA A 224 4.11 9.27 9.69
N VAL A 225 4.15 10.61 9.66
CA VAL A 225 3.97 11.47 10.83
C VAL A 225 2.85 12.49 10.61
N GLY A 226 2.23 12.91 11.70
CA GLY A 226 1.28 14.02 11.71
C GLY A 226 1.90 15.37 12.08
N LYS A 227 1.04 16.38 12.25
CA LYS A 227 1.41 17.77 12.62
C LYS A 227 2.19 17.87 13.94
N ASN A 228 2.05 16.88 14.81
CA ASN A 228 2.76 16.79 16.08
C ASN A 228 4.18 16.19 15.96
N LEU A 229 4.63 15.87 14.74
CA LEU A 229 5.91 15.23 14.42
C LEU A 229 6.11 13.85 15.09
N ARG A 230 5.01 13.19 15.47
CA ARG A 230 5.01 11.83 15.99
C ARG A 230 4.53 10.87 14.92
N ARG A 231 5.01 9.62 14.96
CA ARG A 231 4.53 8.54 14.11
C ARG A 231 3.01 8.45 14.23
N SER A 232 2.32 8.50 13.09
CA SER A 232 0.86 8.33 13.03
C SER A 232 0.50 6.91 13.43
N SER A 233 -0.63 6.73 14.12
CA SER A 233 -0.91 5.47 14.82
C SER A 233 -0.98 4.27 13.86
N PHE A 234 -1.50 4.48 12.65
CA PHE A 234 -1.60 3.49 11.58
C PHE A 234 -0.24 3.05 10.99
N SER A 235 0.80 3.89 11.05
CA SER A 235 2.06 3.67 10.33
C SER A 235 2.90 2.56 10.96
N GLU A 236 3.30 1.57 10.18
CA GLU A 236 4.14 0.45 10.62
C GLU A 236 5.45 0.97 11.22
N TYR A 237 5.99 0.21 12.17
CA TYR A 237 7.23 0.53 12.88
C TYR A 237 8.12 -0.71 12.95
N GLY A 238 9.43 -0.49 13.04
CA GLY A 238 10.41 -1.58 13.16
C GLY A 238 11.72 -1.28 12.44
N SER A 239 12.50 -2.32 12.17
CA SER A 239 13.78 -2.23 11.47
C SER A 239 13.66 -1.75 10.02
N GLN A 240 12.49 -1.95 9.40
CA GLN A 240 12.18 -1.53 8.03
C GLN A 240 11.93 -0.03 7.86
N VAL A 241 11.97 0.77 8.95
CA VAL A 241 11.79 2.23 8.88
C VAL A 241 13.15 2.92 8.79
N ASP A 242 13.38 3.64 7.71
CA ASP A 242 14.61 4.44 7.51
C ASP A 242 14.36 5.92 7.71
N VAL A 243 13.25 6.45 7.19
CA VAL A 243 12.90 7.86 7.32
C VAL A 243 11.40 8.01 7.56
N ALA A 244 10.98 9.21 7.94
CA ALA A 244 9.58 9.56 8.01
C ALA A 244 9.26 10.86 7.25
N ALA A 245 8.01 11.02 6.87
CA ALA A 245 7.50 12.21 6.21
C ALA A 245 6.03 12.48 6.62
N PRO A 246 5.52 13.71 6.41
CA PRO A 246 4.10 13.99 6.65
C PRO A 246 3.20 13.03 5.88
N GLY A 247 2.27 12.38 6.57
CA GLY A 247 1.35 11.41 5.95
C GLY A 247 0.00 11.31 6.66
N GLU A 248 -0.31 12.26 7.55
CA GLU A 248 -1.60 12.34 8.25
C GLU A 248 -2.23 13.70 7.94
N ASP A 249 -3.55 13.69 7.75
CA ASP A 249 -4.33 14.86 7.39
C ASP A 249 -3.83 15.54 6.11
N MET A 250 -3.58 14.75 5.07
CA MET A 250 -3.00 15.20 3.82
C MET A 250 -4.08 15.72 2.88
N VAL A 251 -3.83 16.84 2.21
CA VAL A 251 -4.74 17.40 1.19
C VAL A 251 -3.96 17.55 -0.12
N HIS A 252 -4.48 16.95 -1.19
CA HIS A 252 -3.79 16.95 -2.49
C HIS A 252 -4.78 16.80 -3.66
N ALA A 253 -4.31 17.04 -4.88
CA ALA A 253 -5.08 16.81 -6.10
C ALA A 253 -5.35 15.31 -6.30
N CYS A 254 -6.54 14.97 -6.80
CA CYS A 254 -6.90 13.62 -7.25
C CYS A 254 -8.10 13.66 -8.21
N GLY A 255 -8.47 12.51 -8.80
CA GLY A 255 -9.56 12.40 -9.78
C GLY A 255 -11.01 12.50 -9.23
N GLY A 256 -11.20 12.86 -7.97
CA GLY A 256 -12.52 12.91 -7.32
C GLY A 256 -13.44 14.05 -7.80
N LYS A 257 -14.72 14.03 -7.42
CA LYS A 257 -15.73 15.06 -7.79
C LYS A 257 -15.34 16.49 -7.44
N THR A 258 -14.54 16.66 -6.40
CA THR A 258 -14.01 17.94 -5.91
C THR A 258 -12.68 18.31 -6.55
N GLY A 259 -12.04 17.39 -7.27
CA GLY A 259 -10.65 17.48 -7.74
C GLY A 259 -9.61 17.32 -6.63
N LEU A 260 -10.03 17.06 -5.39
CA LEU A 260 -9.20 17.03 -4.19
C LEU A 260 -9.50 15.82 -3.32
N CYS A 261 -8.46 15.25 -2.74
CA CYS A 261 -8.52 14.17 -1.77
C CYS A 261 -7.98 14.63 -0.42
N ARG A 262 -8.55 14.05 0.64
CA ARG A 262 -8.01 14.12 2.00
C ARG A 262 -7.68 12.72 2.46
N THR A 263 -6.42 12.45 2.77
CA THR A 263 -5.89 11.10 2.99
C THR A 263 -5.02 11.01 4.24
N ASP A 264 -4.85 9.78 4.70
CA ASP A 264 -3.93 9.38 5.74
C ASP A 264 -3.21 8.10 5.26
N GLY A 265 -1.89 8.12 5.19
CA GLY A 265 -1.13 6.94 4.76
C GLY A 265 0.38 7.14 4.67
N THR A 266 1.11 6.04 4.82
CA THR A 266 2.53 5.97 4.46
C THR A 266 2.77 6.16 2.97
N SER A 267 1.74 5.96 2.14
CA SER A 267 1.71 6.37 0.73
C SER A 267 2.01 7.85 0.55
N ASP A 268 1.30 8.73 1.27
CA ASP A 268 1.47 10.18 1.19
C ASP A 268 2.88 10.60 1.66
N ALA A 269 3.35 9.97 2.75
CA ALA A 269 4.69 10.19 3.27
C ALA A 269 5.77 9.77 2.25
N THR A 270 5.58 8.64 1.57
CA THR A 270 6.50 8.14 0.52
C THR A 270 6.59 9.10 -0.66
N ALA A 271 5.45 9.67 -1.08
CA ALA A 271 5.40 10.69 -2.12
C ALA A 271 6.22 11.94 -1.74
N LEU A 272 6.10 12.42 -0.50
CA LEU A 272 6.88 13.58 -0.03
C LEU A 272 8.37 13.26 0.17
N ALA A 273 8.73 12.06 0.60
CA ALA A 273 10.13 11.63 0.67
C ALA A 273 10.76 11.58 -0.74
N SER A 274 10.03 11.01 -1.71
CA SER A 274 10.43 10.95 -3.12
C SER A 274 10.60 12.35 -3.72
N ALA A 275 9.65 13.25 -3.46
CA ALA A 275 9.74 14.64 -3.91
C ALA A 275 10.88 15.40 -3.24
N SER A 276 11.18 15.12 -1.97
CA SER A 276 12.33 15.69 -1.27
C SER A 276 13.66 15.29 -1.95
N ALA A 277 13.79 14.01 -2.34
CA ALA A 277 14.94 13.55 -3.12
C ALA A 277 15.02 14.28 -4.48
N ALA A 278 13.90 14.43 -5.18
CA ALA A 278 13.86 15.14 -6.46
C ALA A 278 14.27 16.61 -6.35
N LEU A 279 13.86 17.32 -5.30
CA LEU A 279 14.29 18.69 -5.03
C LEU A 279 15.81 18.78 -4.89
N ILE A 280 16.41 17.93 -4.06
CA ILE A 280 17.85 17.92 -3.79
C ILE A 280 18.64 17.54 -5.04
N TRP A 281 18.19 16.51 -5.76
CA TRP A 281 18.89 16.02 -6.95
C TRP A 281 18.84 17.00 -8.12
N SER A 282 17.75 17.78 -8.24
CA SER A 282 17.62 18.83 -9.26
C SER A 282 18.66 19.94 -9.06
N GLU A 283 18.96 20.31 -7.82
CA GLU A 283 19.99 21.30 -7.48
C GLU A 283 21.41 20.74 -7.66
N HIS A 284 21.56 19.42 -7.51
CA HIS A 284 22.85 18.73 -7.61
C HIS A 284 22.82 17.62 -8.68
N PRO A 285 22.68 17.97 -9.98
CA PRO A 285 22.44 17.00 -11.05
C PRO A 285 23.62 16.06 -11.31
N THR A 286 24.81 16.36 -10.79
CA THR A 286 26.00 15.51 -10.92
C THR A 286 26.15 14.49 -9.79
N TRP A 287 25.29 14.52 -8.78
CA TRP A 287 25.34 13.56 -7.68
C TRP A 287 24.74 12.22 -8.07
N THR A 288 25.23 11.16 -7.44
CA THR A 288 24.65 9.82 -7.53
C THR A 288 23.46 9.66 -6.57
N ASN A 289 22.67 8.61 -6.77
CA ASN A 289 21.63 8.17 -5.83
C ASN A 289 22.15 8.11 -4.39
N ASN A 290 23.31 7.51 -4.20
CA ASN A 290 23.97 7.36 -2.90
C ASN A 290 24.24 8.70 -2.22
N GLN A 291 24.73 9.68 -2.97
CA GLN A 291 25.05 11.01 -2.47
C GLN A 291 23.79 11.79 -2.08
N VAL A 292 22.74 11.72 -2.89
CA VAL A 292 21.45 12.36 -2.59
C VAL A 292 20.85 11.77 -1.31
N LEU A 293 20.78 10.44 -1.20
CA LEU A 293 20.28 9.79 0.01
C LEU A 293 21.12 10.12 1.24
N ARG A 294 22.45 10.19 1.10
CA ARG A 294 23.33 10.57 2.21
C ARG A 294 23.06 11.98 2.70
N VAL A 295 22.90 12.94 1.80
CA VAL A 295 22.57 14.33 2.17
C VAL A 295 21.19 14.41 2.83
N MET A 296 20.20 13.64 2.35
CA MET A 296 18.91 13.52 3.02
C MET A 296 19.06 13.04 4.47
N LEU A 297 19.87 12.01 4.71
CA LEU A 297 20.12 11.45 6.05
C LEU A 297 20.94 12.41 6.93
N ASN A 298 21.95 13.10 6.37
CA ASN A 298 22.79 14.05 7.11
C ASN A 298 22.00 15.28 7.59
N THR A 299 20.95 15.66 6.86
CA THR A 299 20.15 16.86 7.13
C THR A 299 18.78 16.55 7.75
N ILE A 300 18.50 15.27 8.01
CA ILE A 300 17.25 14.74 8.56
C ILE A 300 16.89 15.39 9.90
N GLY A 301 15.60 15.49 10.20
CA GLY A 301 15.10 15.83 11.53
C GLY A 301 15.21 14.62 12.47
N ALA A 302 16.38 14.41 13.06
CA ALA A 302 16.69 13.25 13.90
C ALA A 302 15.82 13.14 15.18
N PRO A 303 15.71 11.94 15.78
CA PRO A 303 15.00 11.74 17.04
C PRO A 303 15.44 12.69 18.17
N THR A 304 14.47 13.28 18.88
CA THR A 304 14.73 14.27 19.93
C THR A 304 15.29 13.69 21.24
N ASN A 305 15.27 12.36 21.39
CA ASN A 305 15.83 11.65 22.54
C ASN A 305 17.34 11.37 22.42
N GLY A 306 18.01 11.91 21.38
CA GLY A 306 19.44 11.73 21.14
C GLY A 306 19.82 10.41 20.44
N ALA A 307 18.84 9.54 20.15
CA ALA A 307 19.09 8.36 19.34
C ALA A 307 19.38 8.74 17.88
N LYS A 308 20.34 8.06 17.25
CA LYS A 308 20.62 8.24 15.81
C LYS A 308 19.51 7.68 14.91
N ARG A 309 18.82 6.64 15.39
CA ARG A 309 17.70 5.95 14.72
C ARG A 309 16.74 5.42 15.79
N ASN A 310 15.45 5.38 15.51
CA ASN A 310 14.48 4.57 16.25
C ASN A 310 13.49 3.87 15.30
N ASP A 311 12.72 2.92 15.81
CA ASP A 311 11.81 2.11 14.98
C ASP A 311 10.55 2.88 14.51
N SER A 312 10.30 4.08 15.03
CA SER A 312 9.10 4.85 14.71
C SER A 312 9.28 5.80 13.53
N ILE A 313 10.42 6.50 13.46
CA ILE A 313 10.72 7.48 12.41
C ILE A 313 12.06 7.21 11.71
N GLY A 314 12.67 6.05 11.97
CA GLY A 314 13.99 5.70 11.44
C GLY A 314 15.05 6.69 11.91
N TYR A 315 15.88 7.15 10.98
CA TYR A 315 16.89 8.18 11.19
C TYR A 315 16.28 9.58 11.41
N GLY A 316 15.02 9.80 11.02
CA GLY A 316 14.31 11.05 11.28
C GLY A 316 13.31 11.44 10.19
N ILE A 317 12.75 12.64 10.34
CA ILE A 317 11.77 13.22 9.41
C ILE A 317 12.50 13.97 8.28
N VAL A 318 12.13 13.73 7.03
CA VAL A 318 12.74 14.38 5.85
C VAL A 318 12.64 15.90 5.92
N ARG A 319 13.75 16.57 5.58
CA ARG A 319 13.89 18.02 5.76
C ARG A 319 14.69 18.66 4.61
N PRO A 320 14.19 18.59 3.37
CA PRO A 320 14.92 19.04 2.18
C PRO A 320 15.38 20.50 2.23
N ARG A 321 14.68 21.38 2.97
CA ARG A 321 15.07 22.79 3.11
C ARG A 321 16.51 22.98 3.63
N ILE A 322 16.97 22.09 4.51
CA ILE A 322 18.32 22.17 5.07
C ILE A 322 19.33 21.64 4.05
N ALA A 323 19.01 20.53 3.37
CA ALA A 323 19.82 19.99 2.28
C ALA A 323 20.02 21.00 1.13
N LEU A 324 18.98 21.73 0.74
CA LEU A 324 19.06 22.72 -0.34
C LEU A 324 19.92 23.95 0.02
N GLN A 325 20.06 24.29 1.31
CA GLN A 325 20.83 25.45 1.74
C GLN A 325 22.26 25.10 2.17
N ASN A 326 22.41 23.97 2.86
CA ASN A 326 23.67 23.50 3.40
C ASN A 326 23.70 21.96 3.38
N PRO A 327 23.95 21.35 2.21
CA PRO A 327 23.92 19.90 2.07
C PRO A 327 25.04 19.19 2.83
N GLY A 328 26.10 19.90 3.20
CA GLY A 328 27.32 19.29 3.74
C GLY A 328 28.07 18.47 2.68
N ASP A 329 28.89 17.54 3.14
CA ASP A 329 29.61 16.61 2.27
C ASP A 329 28.67 15.46 1.83
N PRO A 330 28.42 15.29 0.51
CA PRO A 330 27.63 14.18 0.01
C PRO A 330 28.34 12.82 0.15
N GLY A 331 29.63 12.79 0.49
CA GLY A 331 30.42 11.58 0.68
C GLY A 331 30.70 10.82 -0.63
N PRO A 332 31.21 9.57 -0.53
CA PRO A 332 31.58 8.76 -1.69
C PRO A 332 30.36 8.38 -2.55
N ALA A 333 30.57 8.38 -3.87
CA ALA A 333 29.53 8.18 -4.87
C ALA A 333 29.03 6.72 -4.96
N ASP A 334 29.85 5.77 -4.56
CA ASP A 334 29.72 4.31 -4.74
C ASP A 334 29.32 3.55 -3.48
N VAL A 335 29.15 4.23 -2.35
CA VAL A 335 28.75 3.62 -1.07
C VAL A 335 27.26 3.85 -0.84
N TYR A 336 26.47 2.80 -0.63
CA TYR A 336 25.07 2.98 -0.22
C TYR A 336 24.99 3.46 1.25
N PRO A 337 24.23 4.52 1.59
CA PRO A 337 24.25 5.10 2.94
C PRO A 337 23.57 4.26 4.03
N LEU A 338 22.60 3.40 3.67
CA LEU A 338 21.90 2.57 4.63
C LEU A 338 22.65 1.23 4.83
N PRO A 339 22.74 0.73 6.08
CA PRO A 339 23.57 -0.43 6.42
C PRO A 339 22.94 -1.78 6.03
N ASP A 340 21.64 -1.81 5.73
CA ASP A 340 20.85 -2.99 5.40
C ASP A 340 21.35 -3.69 4.13
N LEU A 341 21.72 -2.94 3.09
CA LEU A 341 22.20 -3.49 1.84
C LEU A 341 23.52 -4.26 2.03
N ALA A 342 24.49 -3.65 2.72
CA ALA A 342 25.76 -4.31 3.04
C ALA A 342 25.58 -5.50 4.00
N ALA A 343 24.66 -5.41 4.95
CA ALA A 343 24.34 -6.52 5.86
C ALA A 343 23.71 -7.72 5.12
N ALA A 344 22.89 -7.47 4.11
CA ALA A 344 22.31 -8.51 3.26
C ALA A 344 23.37 -9.20 2.38
N GLU A 345 24.33 -8.44 1.84
CA GLU A 345 25.44 -9.00 1.06
C GLU A 345 26.37 -9.88 1.93
N SER A 346 26.61 -9.49 3.19
CA SER A 346 27.45 -10.27 4.11
C SER A 346 26.79 -11.58 4.60
N THR A 347 25.46 -11.71 4.51
CA THR A 347 24.74 -12.91 4.94
C THR A 347 24.42 -13.86 3.79
N ALA A 348 24.70 -13.47 2.53
CA ALA A 348 24.58 -14.34 1.37
C ALA A 348 25.62 -15.49 1.43
N PRO A 349 25.21 -16.76 1.20
CA PRO A 349 26.16 -17.87 1.14
C PRO A 349 27.23 -17.61 0.07
N ALA A 350 28.51 -17.74 0.43
CA ALA A 350 29.60 -17.68 -0.54
C ALA A 350 29.35 -18.70 -1.66
N GLU A 351 29.44 -18.26 -2.92
CA GLU A 351 29.38 -19.18 -4.06
C GLU A 351 30.41 -20.31 -3.87
N PRO A 352 30.06 -21.57 -4.12
CA PRO A 352 30.99 -22.67 -3.93
C PRO A 352 32.13 -22.56 -4.96
N SER A 353 33.28 -22.08 -4.50
CA SER A 353 34.54 -22.19 -5.23
C SER A 353 34.84 -23.67 -5.45
N SER A 354 34.98 -24.04 -6.72
CA SER A 354 35.30 -25.40 -7.13
C SER A 354 36.80 -25.66 -6.95
N SER A 355 37.16 -26.51 -5.99
CA SER A 355 38.35 -27.40 -6.07
C SER A 355 38.38 -28.44 -4.95
N PRO A 356 39.05 -29.60 -5.16
CA PRO A 356 38.54 -30.89 -4.71
C PRO A 356 39.26 -31.50 -3.50
N SER A 357 38.50 -32.39 -2.85
CA SER A 357 38.93 -33.59 -2.09
C SER A 357 39.93 -33.43 -0.94
N GLY A 358 39.42 -33.71 0.26
CA GLY A 358 40.21 -34.15 1.40
C GLY A 358 39.31 -34.84 2.41
N LYS A 359 39.15 -36.17 2.27
CA LYS A 359 38.63 -37.03 3.34
C LYS A 359 39.57 -36.90 4.54
N ASP A 360 39.04 -36.65 5.72
CA ASP A 360 39.39 -37.50 6.85
C ASP A 360 38.36 -37.46 7.99
N SER A 361 38.13 -38.66 8.47
CA SER A 361 37.28 -39.11 9.56
C SER A 361 37.81 -38.70 10.93
N GLY A 362 36.90 -38.42 11.87
CA GLY A 362 37.23 -38.26 13.29
C GLY A 362 35.98 -38.21 14.15
N ALA A 363 35.49 -39.38 14.55
CA ALA A 363 34.45 -39.54 15.57
C ALA A 363 35.02 -39.24 16.96
N ALA A 364 34.25 -38.56 17.80
CA ALA A 364 34.34 -38.69 19.25
C ALA A 364 32.94 -38.50 19.85
N GLN A 365 32.39 -39.60 20.34
CA GLN A 365 31.30 -39.64 21.30
C GLN A 365 31.80 -39.13 22.65
N ASP A 366 30.95 -38.43 23.40
CA ASP A 366 30.93 -38.58 24.85
C ASP A 366 29.49 -38.61 25.37
N GLN A 367 29.25 -39.54 26.28
CA GLN A 367 27.96 -39.83 26.92
C GLN A 367 27.99 -39.40 28.40
N GLY A 368 26.83 -39.00 28.92
CA GLY A 368 26.55 -38.87 30.36
C GLY A 368 25.09 -38.44 30.56
N VAL A 369 24.10 -39.36 30.54
CA VAL A 369 23.49 -40.07 31.70
C VAL A 369 22.77 -39.09 32.67
N ALA A 370 21.44 -38.90 32.54
CA ALA A 370 20.32 -39.53 33.30
C ALA A 370 20.08 -38.86 34.70
N ALA A 371 18.89 -38.76 35.33
CA ALA A 371 17.57 -39.38 35.21
C ALA A 371 16.52 -38.60 36.08
N GLY A 372 15.23 -38.96 35.97
CA GLY A 372 14.13 -38.69 36.92
C GLY A 372 12.84 -38.19 36.24
N VAL A 373 11.86 -39.00 35.78
CA VAL A 373 10.88 -39.89 36.47
C VAL A 373 10.02 -39.08 37.46
N SER A 374 8.67 -39.03 37.50
CA SER A 374 7.51 -39.59 36.77
C SER A 374 6.20 -38.96 37.31
N SER A 375 5.06 -39.18 36.62
CA SER A 375 3.68 -39.47 37.11
C SER A 375 2.97 -38.47 38.07
N GLU A 376 1.65 -38.26 38.12
CA GLU A 376 0.43 -38.78 37.47
C GLU A 376 -0.74 -37.85 37.89
N ASP A 377 -1.73 -37.73 37.00
CA ASP A 377 -3.20 -37.74 37.19
C ASP A 377 -3.92 -37.15 38.42
N SER A 378 -5.03 -36.43 38.15
CA SER A 378 -6.40 -36.74 38.61
C SER A 378 -7.34 -35.51 38.73
N GLY A 379 -8.40 -35.53 37.93
CA GLY A 379 -9.81 -35.50 38.38
C GLY A 379 -10.48 -34.19 38.85
N GLY A 380 -11.74 -34.00 38.43
CA GLY A 380 -12.76 -33.38 39.30
C GLY A 380 -13.73 -32.40 38.66
N ASP A 381 -14.93 -32.89 38.36
CA ASP A 381 -16.17 -32.22 37.90
C ASP A 381 -16.75 -31.15 38.87
N GLY A 382 -17.62 -30.24 38.35
CA GLY A 382 -18.59 -29.54 39.21
C GLY A 382 -19.29 -28.25 38.72
N MET A 383 -20.50 -28.40 38.14
CA MET A 383 -21.76 -27.69 38.51
C MET A 383 -22.16 -26.27 37.96
N LEU A 384 -23.12 -26.29 37.00
CA LEU A 384 -24.42 -25.56 36.80
C LEU A 384 -24.74 -24.11 37.25
N TRP A 385 -25.49 -23.37 36.40
CA TRP A 385 -26.88 -22.80 36.56
C TRP A 385 -27.43 -22.33 35.17
N ILE A 386 -28.49 -22.91 34.56
CA ILE A 386 -29.96 -22.63 34.46
C ILE A 386 -30.45 -21.28 33.85
N GLY A 387 -31.35 -21.37 32.86
CA GLY A 387 -32.42 -20.39 32.55
C GLY A 387 -32.92 -20.35 31.07
N LEU A 388 -33.78 -21.29 30.61
CA LEU A 388 -35.24 -21.19 30.36
C LEU A 388 -35.74 -20.23 29.24
N GLY A 389 -36.49 -20.76 28.24
CA GLY A 389 -37.34 -19.94 27.36
C GLY A 389 -37.92 -20.53 26.05
N ALA A 390 -38.87 -21.49 26.16
CA ALA A 390 -40.05 -21.77 25.31
C ALA A 390 -39.98 -22.09 23.78
N GLY A 391 -40.49 -23.28 23.40
CA GLY A 391 -41.18 -23.59 22.12
C GLY A 391 -42.70 -23.26 22.21
N ALA A 392 -43.58 -23.41 21.20
CA ALA A 392 -43.63 -24.35 20.07
C ALA A 392 -44.65 -23.93 18.96
N VAL A 393 -44.32 -24.27 17.69
CA VAL A 393 -45.10 -24.93 16.61
C VAL A 393 -46.53 -24.49 16.20
N VAL A 394 -46.68 -24.12 14.91
CA VAL A 394 -47.80 -24.54 14.02
C VAL A 394 -47.24 -24.93 12.64
N VAL A 395 -47.41 -26.20 12.27
CA VAL A 395 -47.17 -26.78 10.94
C VAL A 395 -48.54 -27.19 10.39
N VAL A 396 -48.86 -26.82 9.14
CA VAL A 396 -49.49 -27.63 8.06
C VAL A 396 -49.92 -26.66 6.96
N GLY A 397 -49.14 -26.61 5.88
CA GLY A 397 -49.38 -25.79 4.69
C GLY A 397 -48.23 -25.83 3.69
N GLY A 398 -47.00 -26.11 4.17
CA GLY A 398 -45.79 -26.14 3.34
C GLY A 398 -45.49 -27.46 2.62
N ALA A 399 -46.24 -28.54 2.86
CA ALA A 399 -45.82 -29.89 2.48
C ALA A 399 -45.91 -30.20 0.97
N VAL A 400 -46.69 -29.45 0.19
CA VAL A 400 -46.83 -29.71 -1.27
C VAL A 400 -45.97 -28.76 -2.11
N ALA A 401 -45.64 -27.56 -1.61
CA ALA A 401 -44.67 -26.66 -2.25
C ALA A 401 -43.21 -27.11 -2.00
N ALA A 402 -42.95 -27.85 -0.92
CA ALA A 402 -41.62 -28.31 -0.55
C ALA A 402 -41.06 -29.42 -1.45
N ALA A 403 -41.87 -30.29 -2.05
CA ALA A 403 -41.36 -31.43 -2.82
C ALA A 403 -40.82 -31.04 -4.20
N VAL A 404 -41.39 -30.02 -4.85
CA VAL A 404 -40.99 -29.59 -6.21
C VAL A 404 -39.92 -28.49 -6.17
N VAL A 405 -39.89 -27.66 -5.13
CA VAL A 405 -38.77 -26.72 -4.89
C VAL A 405 -37.53 -27.45 -4.31
N ALA A 406 -37.70 -28.52 -3.53
CA ALA A 406 -36.56 -29.30 -2.99
C ALA A 406 -35.87 -30.22 -4.01
N ARG A 407 -36.42 -30.45 -5.21
CA ARG A 407 -35.76 -31.29 -6.23
C ARG A 407 -35.12 -30.52 -7.39
N ARG A 408 -35.43 -29.23 -7.57
CA ARG A 408 -34.77 -28.38 -8.59
C ARG A 408 -33.96 -27.19 -8.04
N ARG A 409 -33.99 -26.91 -6.73
CA ARG A 409 -33.02 -25.98 -6.08
C ARG A 409 -31.83 -26.67 -5.40
N ARG A 410 -31.76 -28.01 -5.39
CA ARG A 410 -30.62 -28.79 -4.85
C ARG A 410 -29.51 -28.99 -5.89
N SER A 411 -28.98 -27.87 -6.41
CA SER A 411 -27.64 -27.81 -7.00
C SER A 411 -27.03 -26.39 -6.88
N GLY A 412 -27.57 -25.54 -6.00
CA GLY A 412 -26.82 -24.41 -5.48
C GLY A 412 -25.98 -24.93 -4.32
N GLY A 413 -24.70 -25.24 -4.56
CA GLY A 413 -23.78 -25.66 -3.51
C GLY A 413 -23.78 -24.60 -2.40
N LYS A 414 -24.25 -24.96 -1.21
CA LYS A 414 -24.20 -24.07 -0.05
C LYS A 414 -22.72 -23.81 0.24
N LYS A 415 -22.28 -22.55 0.18
CA LYS A 415 -20.92 -22.16 0.57
C LYS A 415 -20.61 -22.74 1.95
N ARG A 416 -19.50 -23.46 2.08
CA ARG A 416 -18.98 -23.93 3.38
C ARG A 416 -18.66 -22.73 4.26
N SER A 417 -18.97 -22.85 5.56
CA SER A 417 -18.53 -21.86 6.54
C SER A 417 -16.99 -21.84 6.59
N ARG A 418 -16.41 -20.75 7.09
CA ARG A 418 -14.96 -20.66 7.31
C ARG A 418 -14.48 -21.77 8.23
N GLU A 419 -15.22 -22.05 9.29
CA GLU A 419 -14.93 -23.12 10.25
C GLU A 419 -14.92 -24.50 9.59
N ASP A 420 -15.93 -24.79 8.77
CA ASP A 420 -16.00 -26.04 8.00
C ASP A 420 -14.82 -26.17 7.03
N ALA A 421 -14.40 -25.04 6.44
CA ALA A 421 -13.30 -25.00 5.49
C ALA A 421 -11.93 -25.14 6.18
N VAL A 422 -11.74 -24.54 7.37
CA VAL A 422 -10.56 -24.73 8.23
C VAL A 422 -10.45 -26.19 8.66
N ALA A 423 -11.57 -26.79 9.12
CA ALA A 423 -11.60 -28.20 9.51
C ALA A 423 -11.25 -29.11 8.33
N ALA A 424 -11.81 -28.83 7.14
CA ALA A 424 -11.50 -29.58 5.93
C ALA A 424 -10.03 -29.43 5.49
N ALA A 425 -9.49 -28.21 5.54
CA ALA A 425 -8.09 -27.94 5.23
C ALA A 425 -7.15 -28.70 6.17
N SER A 426 -7.39 -28.58 7.48
CA SER A 426 -6.58 -29.25 8.51
C SER A 426 -6.64 -30.76 8.36
N HIS A 427 -7.83 -31.33 8.13
CA HIS A 427 -7.97 -32.75 7.88
C HIS A 427 -7.15 -33.18 6.64
N TYR A 428 -7.32 -32.51 5.50
CA TYR A 428 -6.60 -32.87 4.28
C TYR A 428 -5.08 -32.82 4.44
N LEU A 429 -4.57 -31.79 5.11
CA LEU A 429 -3.13 -31.66 5.34
C LEU A 429 -2.59 -32.79 6.21
N ASN A 430 -3.33 -33.15 7.27
CA ASN A 430 -2.90 -34.19 8.21
C ASN A 430 -3.11 -35.63 7.71
N THR A 431 -4.02 -35.85 6.76
CA THR A 431 -4.32 -37.22 6.28
C THR A 431 -3.84 -37.51 4.87
N THR A 432 -3.58 -36.47 4.07
CA THR A 432 -3.36 -36.62 2.63
C THR A 432 -2.07 -35.96 2.18
N ALA A 433 -1.85 -34.68 2.51
CA ALA A 433 -0.67 -33.96 2.03
C ALA A 433 0.59 -34.30 2.83
N TYR A 434 0.46 -34.41 4.16
CA TYR A 434 1.57 -34.69 5.09
C TYR A 434 1.17 -35.75 6.15
N PRO A 435 0.74 -36.95 5.73
CA PRO A 435 0.31 -38.00 6.65
C PRO A 435 1.41 -38.42 7.64
N GLU A 436 2.67 -38.36 7.24
CA GLU A 436 3.83 -38.66 8.09
C GLU A 436 4.11 -37.60 9.16
N LYS A 437 3.44 -36.46 9.07
CA LYS A 437 3.53 -35.34 10.01
C LYS A 437 2.16 -34.96 10.61
N ALA A 438 1.23 -35.90 10.66
CA ALA A 438 -0.11 -35.66 11.21
C ALA A 438 -0.06 -35.10 12.65
N GLY A 439 -0.82 -34.03 12.90
CA GLY A 439 -0.87 -33.32 14.19
C GLY A 439 0.15 -32.18 14.34
N SER A 440 1.17 -32.13 13.48
CA SER A 440 2.13 -31.03 13.46
C SER A 440 1.67 -29.87 12.58
N VAL A 441 0.71 -30.06 11.66
CA VAL A 441 0.25 -28.99 10.77
C VAL A 441 -0.73 -28.06 11.50
N ILE A 442 -0.41 -26.77 11.52
CA ILE A 442 -1.22 -25.69 12.04
C ILE A 442 -1.80 -24.89 10.87
N VAL A 443 -3.09 -25.04 10.61
CA VAL A 443 -3.82 -24.13 9.71
C VAL A 443 -4.14 -22.87 10.49
N PHE A 444 -3.78 -21.70 9.97
CA PHE A 444 -4.11 -20.43 10.61
C PHE A 444 -5.54 -20.06 10.25
N PRO A 445 -6.53 -20.23 11.15
CA PRO A 445 -7.93 -20.02 10.79
C PRO A 445 -8.17 -18.58 10.33
N ASP A 446 -7.47 -17.64 10.98
CA ASP A 446 -7.49 -16.20 10.74
C ASP A 446 -6.89 -15.79 9.38
N SER A 447 -6.14 -16.68 8.72
CA SER A 447 -5.62 -16.47 7.35
C SER A 447 -6.62 -16.81 6.24
N GLY A 448 -7.79 -17.35 6.59
CA GLY A 448 -8.84 -17.74 5.64
C GLY A 448 -9.39 -16.58 4.80
N ILE A 449 -9.26 -16.68 3.48
CA ILE A 449 -9.81 -15.74 2.50
C ILE A 449 -10.90 -16.44 1.69
N ASP A 450 -12.11 -15.88 1.64
CA ASP A 450 -13.25 -16.38 0.86
C ASP A 450 -13.17 -15.93 -0.60
N PHE A 451 -13.32 -16.87 -1.54
CA PHE A 451 -13.43 -16.63 -2.98
C PHE A 451 -14.82 -17.01 -3.49
N ALA A 452 -15.11 -16.67 -4.75
CA ALA A 452 -16.34 -17.11 -5.39
C ALA A 452 -16.48 -18.65 -5.43
N TYR A 453 -15.37 -19.39 -5.42
CA TYR A 453 -15.32 -20.84 -5.61
C TYR A 453 -14.78 -21.65 -4.41
N GLY A 454 -14.35 -21.01 -3.31
CA GLY A 454 -13.81 -21.71 -2.16
C GLY A 454 -13.06 -20.80 -1.18
N TRP A 455 -12.43 -21.39 -0.17
CA TRP A 455 -11.58 -20.69 0.79
C TRP A 455 -10.10 -20.98 0.53
N THR A 456 -9.23 -20.00 0.75
CA THR A 456 -7.77 -20.21 0.80
C THR A 456 -7.25 -19.99 2.21
N PHE A 457 -6.41 -20.88 2.72
CA PHE A 457 -5.78 -20.76 4.03
C PHE A 457 -4.27 -20.89 3.93
N ARG A 458 -3.55 -20.18 4.79
CA ARG A 458 -2.15 -20.47 5.09
C ARG A 458 -2.08 -21.54 6.18
N PHE A 459 -1.08 -22.38 6.11
CA PHE A 459 -0.72 -23.30 7.18
C PHE A 459 0.79 -23.35 7.36
N ASP A 460 1.23 -23.82 8.52
CA ASP A 460 2.63 -24.11 8.82
C ASP A 460 2.77 -25.38 9.67
N PHE A 461 4.00 -25.78 9.97
CA PHE A 461 4.30 -26.85 10.92
C PHE A 461 4.57 -26.28 12.31
N ARG A 462 4.09 -26.96 13.35
CA ARG A 462 4.24 -26.57 14.76
C ARG A 462 5.70 -26.43 15.16
N GLU A 463 6.54 -27.34 14.70
CA GLU A 463 7.98 -27.35 14.98
C GLU A 463 8.66 -26.10 14.42
N HIS A 464 8.18 -25.56 13.29
CA HIS A 464 8.65 -24.28 12.77
C HIS A 464 8.21 -23.11 13.67
N MET A 465 6.94 -23.06 14.06
CA MET A 465 6.41 -22.02 14.94
C MET A 465 7.13 -22.00 16.31
N GLU A 466 7.52 -23.16 16.81
CA GLU A 466 8.19 -23.31 18.11
C GLU A 466 9.70 -23.03 18.05
N THR A 467 10.36 -23.32 16.92
CA THR A 467 11.83 -23.19 16.81
C THR A 467 12.30 -21.94 16.04
N GLY A 468 11.43 -21.33 15.24
CA GLY A 468 11.78 -20.19 14.38
C GLY A 468 12.80 -20.52 13.27
N ASP A 469 13.09 -21.80 13.03
CA ASP A 469 14.11 -22.27 12.09
C ASP A 469 13.44 -22.82 10.80
N PRO A 470 13.40 -22.03 9.71
CA PRO A 470 12.76 -22.42 8.46
C PRO A 470 13.54 -23.47 7.67
N THR A 471 14.75 -23.85 8.11
CA THR A 471 15.61 -24.83 7.40
C THR A 471 15.24 -26.28 7.70
N LYS A 472 14.52 -26.52 8.81
CA LYS A 472 14.06 -27.86 9.23
C LYS A 472 12.80 -28.33 8.49
N ALA A 473 12.00 -27.42 7.96
CA ALA A 473 10.87 -27.69 7.07
C ALA A 473 10.58 -26.43 6.24
N PRO A 474 10.82 -26.45 4.91
CA PRO A 474 10.61 -25.24 4.12
C PRO A 474 9.10 -24.98 3.91
N PHE A 475 8.72 -23.74 4.22
CA PHE A 475 7.55 -22.92 3.82
C PHE A 475 6.11 -23.14 4.36
N SER A 476 5.43 -22.00 4.51
CA SER A 476 3.97 -21.85 4.67
C SER A 476 3.26 -21.92 3.31
N ALA A 477 2.64 -23.05 2.97
CA ALA A 477 1.88 -23.19 1.72
C ALA A 477 0.43 -22.68 1.87
N ALA A 478 -0.18 -22.36 0.72
CA ALA A 478 -1.61 -22.10 0.63
C ALA A 478 -2.36 -23.43 0.41
N ILE A 479 -3.55 -23.59 0.98
CA ILE A 479 -4.46 -24.69 0.68
C ILE A 479 -5.80 -24.13 0.22
N VAL A 480 -6.35 -24.68 -0.86
CA VAL A 480 -7.63 -24.27 -1.41
C VAL A 480 -8.70 -25.29 -1.02
N VAL A 481 -9.81 -24.80 -0.47
CA VAL A 481 -10.98 -25.59 -0.05
C VAL A 481 -12.20 -25.16 -0.87
N PRO A 482 -12.57 -25.90 -1.93
CA PRO A 482 -13.69 -25.52 -2.79
C PRO A 482 -15.05 -25.49 -2.06
N HIS A 483 -15.89 -24.51 -2.38
CA HIS A 483 -17.28 -24.45 -1.89
C HIS A 483 -18.17 -25.55 -2.45
N SER A 484 -17.75 -26.17 -3.56
CA SER A 484 -18.44 -27.31 -4.17
C SER A 484 -18.42 -28.57 -3.31
N GLY A 485 -17.64 -28.59 -2.22
CA GLY A 485 -17.43 -29.77 -1.38
C GLY A 485 -16.41 -30.74 -1.95
N ALA A 486 -15.77 -30.40 -3.08
CA ALA A 486 -14.62 -31.14 -3.59
C ALA A 486 -13.47 -31.14 -2.57
N SER A 487 -12.61 -32.15 -2.67
CA SER A 487 -11.48 -32.30 -1.75
C SER A 487 -10.58 -31.05 -1.75
N PRO A 488 -10.15 -30.58 -0.58
CA PRO A 488 -9.10 -29.58 -0.50
C PRO A 488 -7.86 -30.02 -1.27
N HIS A 489 -7.09 -29.06 -1.75
CA HIS A 489 -5.85 -29.35 -2.44
C HIS A 489 -4.85 -28.23 -2.21
N THR A 490 -3.57 -28.59 -2.17
CA THR A 490 -2.51 -27.60 -2.36
C THR A 490 -2.61 -27.09 -3.80
N PRO A 491 -2.54 -25.77 -4.04
CA PRO A 491 -2.39 -25.27 -5.38
C PRO A 491 -1.12 -25.90 -5.97
N PRO A 492 -1.16 -26.43 -7.20
CA PRO A 492 -0.02 -27.11 -7.76
C PRO A 492 1.14 -26.13 -7.95
N THR A 493 2.34 -26.50 -7.49
CA THR A 493 3.61 -25.84 -7.83
C THR A 493 4.11 -26.17 -9.25
N HIS A 494 3.30 -26.79 -10.12
CA HIS A 494 3.79 -27.40 -11.36
C HIS A 494 2.97 -27.14 -12.63
N LEU A 495 1.95 -26.28 -12.59
CA LEU A 495 1.36 -25.75 -13.82
C LEU A 495 1.63 -24.24 -13.87
N PRO A 496 2.19 -23.71 -14.96
CA PRO A 496 2.20 -22.27 -15.18
C PRO A 496 0.77 -21.75 -14.99
N VAL A 497 0.61 -20.69 -14.19
CA VAL A 497 -0.70 -20.13 -13.78
C VAL A 497 -1.63 -19.92 -14.98
N ALA A 498 -1.07 -19.57 -16.14
CA ALA A 498 -1.81 -19.45 -17.40
C ALA A 498 -2.57 -20.74 -17.79
N GLN A 499 -1.93 -21.90 -17.68
CA GLN A 499 -2.49 -23.20 -18.05
C GLN A 499 -3.56 -23.67 -17.07
N TYR A 500 -3.38 -23.38 -15.78
CA TYR A 500 -4.42 -23.61 -14.76
C TYR A 500 -5.66 -22.75 -15.03
N MET A 501 -5.47 -21.46 -15.32
CA MET A 501 -6.58 -20.54 -15.59
C MET A 501 -7.32 -20.86 -16.89
N GLU A 502 -6.64 -21.42 -17.89
CA GLU A 502 -7.23 -21.88 -19.15
C GLU A 502 -8.08 -23.16 -18.97
N MET A 503 -7.65 -24.09 -18.11
CA MET A 503 -8.44 -25.27 -17.75
C MET A 503 -9.69 -24.92 -16.93
N CYS A 504 -9.61 -23.92 -16.06
CA CYS A 504 -10.78 -23.39 -15.35
C CYS A 504 -11.73 -22.64 -16.28
N ALA A 505 -11.21 -21.84 -17.21
CA ALA A 505 -12.03 -21.07 -18.16
C ALA A 505 -12.73 -21.95 -19.21
N SER A 506 -12.13 -23.08 -19.58
CA SER A 506 -12.69 -24.06 -20.51
C SER A 506 -13.65 -25.07 -19.86
N GLY A 507 -13.83 -25.02 -18.53
CA GLY A 507 -14.72 -25.92 -17.79
C GLY A 507 -14.25 -27.37 -17.73
N THR A 508 -12.98 -27.64 -18.03
CA THR A 508 -12.39 -28.98 -18.05
C THR A 508 -11.82 -29.42 -16.70
N TRP A 509 -11.94 -28.56 -15.68
CA TRP A 509 -11.52 -28.83 -14.31
C TRP A 509 -12.72 -28.74 -13.33
N PRO A 510 -12.90 -29.72 -12.42
CA PRO A 510 -12.10 -30.95 -12.23
C PRO A 510 -12.49 -32.06 -13.23
N PRO A 511 -11.67 -33.12 -13.40
CA PRO A 511 -11.93 -34.15 -14.40
C PRO A 511 -13.32 -34.76 -14.20
N VAL A 512 -14.11 -34.72 -15.28
CA VAL A 512 -15.47 -35.27 -15.33
C VAL A 512 -15.36 -36.79 -15.15
N GLN A 513 -15.61 -37.29 -13.95
CA GLN A 513 -15.99 -38.68 -13.78
C GLN A 513 -17.47 -38.82 -14.15
N THR A 514 -17.68 -39.49 -15.29
CA THR A 514 -18.94 -39.77 -15.97
C THR A 514 -19.94 -40.57 -15.14
N ARG A 515 -21.14 -40.02 -14.87
CA ARG A 515 -22.45 -40.43 -15.43
C ARG A 515 -23.61 -39.68 -14.77
#